data_AF-A0A7V5GSF4-F1
#
_entry.id   AF-A0A7V5GSF4-F1
#
_cell.length_a   1.000
_cell.length_b   1.000
_cell.length_c   1.000
_cell.angle_alpha   90.00
_cell.angle_beta   90.00
_cell.angle_gamma   90.00
#
_symmetry.space_group_name_H-M   'P 1'
#
loop_
_entity.id
_entity.type
_entity.pdbx_description
1 polymer ?
#
loop_
_entity_poly.entity_id
_entity_poly.type
_entity_poly.pdbx_seq_one_letter_code
_entity_poly.pdbx_strand_id
1 'polypeptide(L)'
;MNDVLIRKKNEKTTTFQTHKKAFCFLEWADELLIGLDKRTRQIIKKRFGLLDDQSETLEKIGQQYNITRERVRQIILKASKHILAKLESEHFKKAEEKILFTINQNSGIIKEIDIFEKFNLNDKKEANAIKFFV
;
A
#
# COMPACT_ATOMS: atom_id res chain seq x y z
N MET A 1 -26.24 -1.81 55.52
CA MET A 1 -27.38 -0.94 55.15
C MET A 1 -26.85 0.18 54.27
N ASN A 2 -27.32 0.18 53.03
CA ASN A 2 -27.37 1.24 52.03
C ASN A 2 -26.03 1.86 51.57
N ASP A 3 -25.52 1.50 50.41
CA ASP A 3 -25.99 1.83 49.04
C ASP A 3 -25.56 3.22 48.54
N VAL A 4 -24.74 3.14 47.48
CA VAL A 4 -24.97 3.82 46.19
C VAL A 4 -24.25 5.15 45.91
N LEU A 5 -23.40 5.05 44.85
CA LEU A 5 -23.00 6.08 43.86
C LEU A 5 -22.01 7.16 44.36
N ILE A 6 -20.75 7.26 43.88
CA ILE A 6 -20.38 7.75 42.54
C ILE A 6 -18.89 7.46 42.23
N ARG A 7 -18.67 6.77 41.11
CA ARG A 7 -17.61 6.91 40.08
C ARG A 7 -16.18 7.24 40.53
N LYS A 8 -15.32 6.21 40.47
CA LYS A 8 -13.85 6.34 40.36
C LYS A 8 -13.50 7.21 39.14
N LYS A 9 -13.05 8.44 39.38
CA LYS A 9 -12.28 9.25 38.42
C LYS A 9 -10.81 8.84 38.49
N ASN A 10 -10.26 8.61 37.30
CA ASN A 10 -8.90 8.87 36.86
C ASN A 10 -7.74 8.61 37.82
N GLU A 11 -6.94 7.61 37.47
CA GLU A 11 -5.48 7.74 37.33
C GLU A 11 -4.94 6.43 36.75
N LYS A 12 -5.01 6.31 35.43
CA LYS A 12 -4.04 5.51 34.67
C LYS A 12 -3.44 6.43 33.63
N THR A 13 -2.36 7.04 34.05
CA THR A 13 -1.23 7.45 33.22
C THR A 13 -0.93 6.38 32.17
N THR A 14 -1.57 6.49 31.00
CA THR A 14 -1.06 5.85 29.80
C THR A 14 -0.17 6.86 29.13
N THR A 15 1.08 6.79 29.56
CA THR A 15 2.24 7.53 29.11
C THR A 15 2.27 7.61 27.59
N PHE A 16 2.51 8.83 27.11
CA PHE A 16 2.84 9.15 25.74
C PHE A 16 3.93 8.22 25.20
N GLN A 17 3.54 7.34 24.28
CA GLN A 17 4.46 6.80 23.29
C GLN A 17 3.80 6.98 21.92
N THR A 18 3.89 8.21 21.43
CA THR A 18 3.73 8.53 20.02
C THR A 18 4.90 7.89 19.28
N HIS A 19 4.86 6.57 19.09
CA HIS A 19 5.69 5.93 18.08
C HIS A 19 5.28 6.52 16.75
N LYS A 20 6.09 7.45 16.25
CA LYS A 20 6.02 8.06 14.92
C LYS A 20 5.67 6.95 13.91
N LYS A 21 4.39 6.84 13.52
CA LYS A 21 3.91 5.72 12.70
C LYS A 21 4.79 5.70 11.45
N ALA A 22 5.54 4.61 11.27
CA ALA A 22 6.32 4.41 10.07
C ALA A 22 5.38 4.53 8.88
N PHE A 23 5.76 5.32 7.87
CA PHE A 23 4.97 5.42 6.64
C PHE A 23 5.02 4.06 5.95
N CYS A 24 3.86 3.54 5.54
CA CYS A 24 3.71 2.20 4.98
C CYS A 24 2.95 2.33 3.65
N PHE A 25 3.69 2.36 2.55
CA PHE A 25 3.11 2.42 1.21
C PHE A 25 2.37 1.13 0.89
N LEU A 26 2.78 0.01 1.47
CA LEU A 26 2.08 -1.27 1.30
C LEU A 26 0.65 -1.23 1.87
N GLU A 27 0.46 -0.66 3.07
CA GLU A 27 -0.87 -0.42 3.66
C GLU A 27 -1.74 0.43 2.72
N TRP A 28 -1.18 1.52 2.19
CA TRP A 28 -1.92 2.41 1.29
C TRP A 28 -2.25 1.75 -0.06
N ALA A 29 -1.34 0.93 -0.60
CA ALA A 29 -1.62 0.15 -1.80
C ALA A 29 -2.76 -0.83 -1.56
N ASP A 30 -2.79 -1.50 -0.40
CA ASP A 30 -3.84 -2.45 -0.03
C ASP A 30 -5.22 -1.79 0.09
N GLU A 31 -5.29 -0.58 0.64
CA GLU A 31 -6.51 0.25 0.71
C GLU A 31 -7.09 0.53 -0.68
N LEU A 32 -6.24 0.79 -1.68
CA LEU A 32 -6.68 0.99 -3.06
C LEU A 32 -7.30 -0.27 -3.66
N LEU A 33 -6.87 -1.45 -3.22
CA LEU A 33 -7.38 -2.74 -3.70
C LEU A 33 -8.66 -3.21 -2.99
N ILE A 34 -9.12 -2.52 -1.93
CA ILE A 34 -10.41 -2.81 -1.28
C ILE A 34 -11.55 -2.67 -2.29
N GLY A 35 -12.48 -3.63 -2.34
CA GLY A 35 -13.57 -3.64 -3.31
C GLY A 35 -13.30 -4.48 -4.56
N LEU A 36 -12.04 -4.80 -4.85
CA LEU A 36 -11.70 -5.88 -5.77
C LEU A 36 -12.00 -7.23 -5.12
N ASP A 37 -12.48 -8.18 -5.92
CA ASP A 37 -12.64 -9.56 -5.47
C ASP A 37 -11.29 -10.17 -5.06
N LYS A 38 -11.34 -11.18 -4.19
CA LYS A 38 -10.14 -11.79 -3.59
C LYS A 38 -9.15 -12.28 -4.64
N ARG A 39 -9.63 -12.89 -5.74
CA ARG A 39 -8.78 -13.44 -6.80
C ARG A 39 -8.10 -12.31 -7.58
N THR A 40 -8.85 -11.29 -7.98
CA THR A 40 -8.30 -10.12 -8.67
C THR A 40 -7.27 -9.40 -7.80
N ARG A 41 -7.56 -9.20 -6.51
CA ARG A 41 -6.61 -8.61 -5.56
C ARG A 41 -5.31 -9.40 -5.49
N GLN A 42 -5.38 -10.72 -5.39
CA GLN A 42 -4.17 -11.57 -5.38
C GLN A 42 -3.39 -11.49 -6.70
N ILE A 43 -4.07 -11.49 -7.85
CA ILE A 43 -3.43 -11.32 -9.16
C ILE A 43 -2.69 -9.98 -9.24
N ILE A 44 -3.30 -8.90 -8.75
CA ILE A 44 -2.67 -7.57 -8.71
C ILE A 44 -1.46 -7.57 -7.78
N LYS A 45 -1.61 -8.06 -6.55
CA LYS A 45 -0.49 -8.13 -5.59
C LYS A 45 0.69 -8.94 -6.14
N LYS A 46 0.44 -10.06 -6.82
CA LYS A 46 1.47 -10.86 -7.50
C LYS A 46 2.12 -10.11 -8.66
N ARG A 47 1.32 -9.44 -9.49
CA ARG A 47 1.83 -8.66 -10.64
C ARG A 47 2.78 -7.56 -10.19
N PHE A 48 2.44 -6.86 -9.10
CA PHE A 48 3.22 -5.72 -8.61
C PHE A 48 4.16 -6.08 -7.46
N GLY A 49 4.30 -7.35 -7.08
CA GLY A 49 5.23 -7.76 -6.02
C GLY A 49 4.88 -7.26 -4.61
N LEU A 50 3.59 -7.03 -4.33
CA LEU A 50 3.06 -6.54 -3.05
C LEU A 50 2.85 -7.66 -2.01
N LEU A 51 3.16 -8.91 -2.36
CA LEU A 51 2.94 -10.10 -1.52
C LEU A 51 4.28 -10.73 -1.13
N ASP A 52 5.07 -11.11 -2.14
CA ASP A 52 6.27 -11.94 -2.00
C ASP A 52 7.52 -11.24 -2.55
N ASP A 53 7.52 -9.90 -2.59
CA ASP A 53 8.62 -9.04 -3.07
C ASP A 53 9.00 -9.18 -4.56
N GLN A 54 8.45 -10.18 -5.25
CA GLN A 54 8.72 -10.45 -6.66
C GLN A 54 7.48 -10.20 -7.52
N SER A 55 7.62 -9.30 -8.50
CA SER A 55 6.63 -9.09 -9.55
C SER A 55 6.58 -10.30 -10.49
N GLU A 56 5.39 -10.83 -10.73
CA GLU A 56 5.19 -11.96 -11.66
C GLU A 56 4.75 -11.48 -13.06
N THR A 57 5.14 -12.24 -14.09
CA THR A 57 4.72 -11.99 -15.47
C THR A 57 3.25 -12.40 -15.68
N LEU A 58 2.61 -11.85 -16.71
CA LEU A 58 1.24 -12.23 -17.07
C LEU A 58 1.13 -13.73 -17.38
N GLU A 59 2.16 -14.27 -18.01
CA GLU A 59 2.29 -15.69 -18.36
C GLU A 59 2.40 -16.55 -17.10
N LYS A 60 3.28 -16.20 -16.16
CA LYS A 60 3.47 -16.94 -14.90
C LYS A 60 2.19 -16.94 -14.06
N ILE A 61 1.54 -15.79 -13.94
CA ILE A 61 0.25 -15.68 -13.26
C ILE A 61 -0.81 -16.50 -14.02
N GLY A 62 -0.84 -16.44 -15.34
CA GLY A 62 -1.78 -17.21 -16.16
C GLY A 62 -1.68 -18.71 -15.89
N GLN A 63 -0.46 -19.24 -15.89
CA GLN A 63 -0.18 -20.64 -15.55
C GLN A 63 -0.65 -21.00 -14.14
N GLN A 64 -0.32 -20.20 -13.12
CA GLN A 64 -0.72 -20.46 -11.73
C GLN A 64 -2.25 -20.50 -11.53
N TYR A 65 -2.99 -19.68 -12.26
CA TYR A 65 -4.45 -19.57 -12.16
C TYR A 65 -5.21 -20.34 -13.24
N ASN A 66 -4.51 -21.14 -14.04
CA ASN A 66 -5.03 -21.90 -15.19
C ASN A 66 -5.89 -21.05 -16.13
N ILE A 67 -5.38 -19.87 -16.52
CA ILE A 67 -6.01 -18.93 -17.45
C ILE A 67 -4.99 -18.42 -18.46
N THR A 68 -5.48 -17.92 -19.60
CA THR A 68 -4.59 -17.35 -20.61
C THR A 68 -3.93 -16.05 -20.11
N ARG A 69 -2.74 -15.75 -20.64
CA ARG A 69 -2.07 -14.45 -20.45
C ARG A 69 -2.99 -13.27 -20.72
N GLU A 70 -3.80 -13.37 -21.78
CA GLU A 70 -4.75 -12.32 -22.16
C GLU A 70 -5.84 -12.15 -21.11
N ARG A 71 -6.33 -13.24 -20.50
CA ARG A 71 -7.28 -13.13 -19.40
C ARG A 71 -6.68 -12.43 -18.18
N VAL A 72 -5.41 -12.70 -17.86
CA VAL A 72 -4.71 -11.96 -16.79
C VAL A 72 -4.62 -10.48 -17.12
N ARG A 73 -4.27 -10.13 -18.36
CA ARG A 73 -4.23 -8.74 -18.84
C ARG A 73 -5.57 -8.03 -18.65
N GLN A 74 -6.67 -8.68 -19.04
CA GLN A 74 -8.02 -8.14 -18.86
C GLN A 74 -8.38 -7.90 -17.39
N ILE A 75 -8.03 -8.84 -16.50
CA ILE A 75 -8.24 -8.69 -15.06
C ILE A 75 -7.48 -7.47 -14.54
N ILE A 76 -6.21 -7.30 -14.94
CA ILE A 76 -5.39 -6.16 -14.54
C ILE A 76 -5.98 -4.84 -15.05
N LEU A 77 -6.42 -4.78 -16.31
CA LEU A 77 -7.06 -3.58 -16.85
C LEU A 77 -8.34 -3.22 -16.12
N LYS A 78 -9.17 -4.21 -15.77
CA LYS A 78 -10.40 -3.97 -15.00
C LYS A 78 -10.08 -3.45 -13.59
N ALA A 79 -9.08 -4.03 -12.93
CA ALA A 79 -8.63 -3.57 -11.62
C ALA A 79 -8.02 -2.17 -11.66
N SER A 80 -7.24 -1.86 -12.70
CA SER A 80 -6.67 -0.53 -12.91
C SER A 80 -7.76 0.55 -12.98
N LYS A 81 -8.86 0.32 -13.73
CA LYS A 81 -10.01 1.25 -13.75
C LYS A 81 -10.60 1.50 -12.36
N HIS A 82 -10.69 0.46 -11.53
CA HIS A 82 -11.17 0.59 -10.16
C HIS A 82 -10.18 1.37 -9.26
N ILE A 83 -8.88 1.18 -9.44
CA ILE A 83 -7.84 1.94 -8.72
C ILE A 83 -7.84 3.41 -9.16
N LEU A 84 -8.00 3.68 -10.46
CA LEU A 84 -8.08 5.04 -11.00
C LEU A 84 -9.29 5.82 -10.46
N ALA A 85 -10.38 5.15 -10.12
CA ALA A 85 -11.52 5.77 -9.45
C ALA A 85 -11.20 6.22 -8.01
N LYS A 86 -10.05 5.83 -7.46
CA LYS A 86 -9.60 6.13 -6.09
C LYS A 86 -8.37 7.04 -6.03
N LEU A 87 -7.98 7.68 -7.14
CA LEU A 87 -6.88 8.66 -7.13
C LEU A 87 -7.16 9.81 -6.16
N GLU A 88 -8.43 10.17 -5.97
CA GLU A 88 -8.82 11.21 -5.01
C GLU A 88 -8.86 10.73 -3.54
N SER A 89 -8.58 9.45 -3.28
CA SER A 89 -8.57 8.92 -1.93
C SER A 89 -7.44 9.52 -1.10
N GLU A 90 -7.68 9.66 0.21
CA GLU A 90 -6.70 10.21 1.15
C GLU A 90 -5.37 9.45 1.12
N HIS A 91 -5.42 8.12 1.00
CA HIS A 91 -4.23 7.26 0.93
C HIS A 91 -3.42 7.48 -0.35
N PHE A 92 -4.09 7.64 -1.51
CA PHE A 92 -3.40 7.94 -2.76
C PHE A 92 -2.71 9.29 -2.70
N LYS A 93 -3.43 10.34 -2.27
CA LYS A 93 -2.86 11.70 -2.16
C LYS A 93 -1.67 11.76 -1.21
N LYS A 94 -1.76 11.08 -0.06
CA LYS A 94 -0.64 10.98 0.89
C LYS A 94 0.59 10.29 0.29
N ALA A 95 0.37 9.22 -0.49
CA ALA A 95 1.45 8.52 -1.18
C ALA A 95 2.09 9.42 -2.24
N GLU A 96 1.25 10.01 -3.10
CA GLU A 96 1.66 10.90 -4.19
C GLU A 96 2.43 12.12 -3.68
N GLU A 97 1.87 12.87 -2.73
CA GLU A 97 2.52 14.05 -2.14
C GLU A 97 3.90 13.70 -1.60
N LYS A 98 4.02 12.56 -0.93
CA LYS A 98 5.27 12.10 -0.34
C LYS A 98 6.31 11.73 -1.39
N ILE A 99 5.90 10.99 -2.43
CA ILE A 99 6.78 10.58 -3.52
C ILE A 99 7.23 11.81 -4.31
N LEU A 100 6.30 12.70 -4.67
CA LEU A 100 6.58 13.93 -5.40
C LEU A 100 7.49 14.87 -4.61
N PHE A 101 7.25 15.03 -3.30
CA PHE A 101 8.13 15.80 -2.44
C PHE A 101 9.56 15.24 -2.51
N THR A 102 9.73 13.92 -2.38
CA THR A 102 11.05 13.30 -2.48
C THR A 102 11.69 13.51 -3.85
N ILE A 103 10.94 13.38 -4.95
CA ILE A 103 11.47 13.60 -6.31
C ILE A 103 11.91 15.07 -6.48
N ASN A 104 11.08 16.03 -6.05
CA ASN A 104 11.34 17.46 -6.18
C ASN A 104 12.54 17.92 -5.34
N GLN A 105 12.76 17.32 -4.18
CA GLN A 105 13.97 17.56 -3.36
C GLN A 105 15.26 17.05 -4.02
N ASN A 106 15.18 16.29 -5.11
CA ASN A 106 16.34 15.81 -5.88
C ASN A 106 16.32 16.35 -7.31
N SER A 107 16.00 17.64 -7.48
CA SER A 107 15.99 18.29 -8.81
C SER A 107 14.99 17.68 -9.82
N GLY A 108 13.97 16.97 -9.34
CA GLY A 108 12.93 16.39 -10.18
C GLY A 108 13.28 15.01 -10.77
N ILE A 109 14.48 14.49 -10.54
CA ILE A 109 14.91 13.16 -11.02
C ILE A 109 15.70 12.47 -9.90
N ILE A 110 15.31 11.24 -9.57
CA ILE A 110 15.95 10.48 -8.50
C ILE A 110 16.12 9.03 -8.95
N LYS A 111 17.23 8.39 -8.58
CA LYS A 111 17.39 6.96 -8.83
C LYS A 111 16.46 6.18 -7.91
N GLU A 112 15.98 5.05 -8.40
CA GLU A 112 15.12 4.16 -7.63
C GLU A 112 15.75 3.75 -6.28
N ILE A 113 17.06 3.47 -6.27
CA ILE A 113 17.82 3.11 -5.06
C ILE A 113 17.78 4.26 -4.04
N ASP A 114 18.02 5.50 -4.50
CA ASP A 114 18.05 6.69 -3.65
C ASP A 114 16.65 7.00 -3.07
N ILE A 115 15.56 6.65 -3.78
CA ILE A 115 14.19 6.74 -3.23
C ILE A 115 14.06 5.82 -2.01
N PHE A 116 14.50 4.57 -2.12
CA PHE A 116 14.34 3.57 -1.06
C PHE A 116 15.17 3.90 0.17
N GLU A 117 16.40 4.38 -0.03
CA GLU A 117 17.26 4.87 1.06
C GLU A 117 16.60 6.04 1.80
N LYS A 118 16.00 7.00 1.08
CA LYS A 118 15.31 8.15 1.69
C LYS A 118 14.10 7.77 2.53
N PHE A 119 13.43 6.68 2.19
CA PHE A 119 12.30 6.16 2.96
C PHE A 119 12.74 5.12 4.02
N ASN A 120 14.04 4.86 4.17
CA ASN A 120 14.61 3.85 5.06
C ASN A 120 13.95 2.47 4.86
N LEU A 121 13.68 2.13 3.60
CA LEU A 121 12.98 0.91 3.24
C LEU A 121 13.97 -0.23 3.11
N ASN A 122 14.00 -1.07 4.13
CA ASN A 122 14.70 -2.36 4.08
C ASN A 122 13.79 -3.47 3.50
N ASP A 123 12.51 -3.17 3.29
CA ASP A 123 11.52 -4.11 2.78
C ASP A 123 11.28 -3.88 1.28
N LYS A 124 11.51 -4.93 0.49
CA LYS A 124 11.27 -4.91 -0.96
C LYS A 124 9.79 -4.74 -1.30
N LYS A 125 8.89 -5.15 -0.42
CA LYS A 125 7.44 -4.98 -0.57
C LYS A 125 7.05 -3.51 -0.57
N GLU A 126 7.66 -2.72 0.30
CA GLU A 126 7.47 -1.26 0.36
C GLU A 126 8.05 -0.57 -0.88
N ALA A 127 9.23 -1.00 -1.32
CA ALA A 127 9.83 -0.53 -2.56
C ALA A 127 8.92 -0.78 -3.78
N ASN A 128 8.34 -1.98 -3.86
CA ASN A 128 7.38 -2.34 -4.89
C ASN A 128 6.06 -1.56 -4.75
N ALA A 129 5.62 -1.27 -3.53
CA ALA A 129 4.45 -0.43 -3.30
C ALA A 129 4.68 1.00 -3.82
N ILE A 130 5.86 1.60 -3.63
CA ILE A 130 6.18 2.90 -4.24
C ILE A 130 6.05 2.85 -5.77
N LYS A 131 6.61 1.80 -6.41
CA LYS A 131 6.48 1.59 -7.87
C LYS A 131 5.05 1.39 -8.34
N PHE A 132 4.15 0.97 -7.45
CA PHE A 132 2.74 0.82 -7.77
C PHE A 132 2.03 2.18 -7.86
N PHE A 133 2.56 3.22 -7.20
CA PHE A 133 2.00 4.58 -7.23
C PHE A 133 2.55 5.48 -8.36
N VAL A 134 3.66 5.10 -9.01
CA VAL A 134 4.37 5.89 -10.04
C VAL A 134 4.35 5.18 -11.38
#